data_AF-A0A938J799-F1
#
_entry.id   AF-A0A938J799-F1
#
_cell.length_a   1.000
_cell.length_b   1.000
_cell.length_c   1.000
_cell.angle_alpha   90.00
_cell.angle_beta   90.00
_cell.angle_gamma   90.00
#
_symmetry.space_group_name_H-M   'P 1'
#
loop_
_entity.id
_entity.type
_entity.pdbx_description
1 polymer ?
#
loop_
_entity_poly.entity_id
_entity_poly.type
_entity_poly.pdbx_seq_one_letter_code
_entity_poly.pdbx_strand_id
1 'polypeptide(L)' 'MRTRWIAPALVGVAAALAVGPPVGAETGGAVREVAMPGKAYVPHELDVLLGDTVVWKNQDMGSHTVTAGDD' A
#
# COMPACT_ATOMS: atom_id res chain seq x y z
N MET A 1 -27.26 -28.73 -52.03
CA MET A 1 -27.90 -27.42 -51.80
C MET A 1 -26.82 -26.49 -51.22
N ARG A 2 -26.00 -25.80 -52.00
CA ARG A 2 -26.15 -24.44 -52.58
C ARG A 2 -26.67 -23.35 -51.62
N THR A 3 -25.68 -22.64 -51.05
CA THR A 3 -25.61 -21.17 -50.86
C THR A 3 -26.31 -20.54 -49.65
N ARG A 4 -25.52 -19.94 -48.74
CA ARG A 4 -25.40 -18.46 -48.61
C ARG A 4 -24.27 -18.05 -47.66
N TRP A 5 -23.36 -17.25 -48.23
CA TRP A 5 -22.37 -16.42 -47.53
C TRP A 5 -23.05 -15.21 -46.89
N ILE A 6 -22.68 -14.88 -45.64
CA ILE A 6 -22.58 -13.50 -45.15
C ILE A 6 -21.45 -13.45 -44.11
N ALA A 7 -20.35 -12.80 -44.47
CA ALA A 7 -19.51 -12.05 -43.54
C ALA A 7 -19.52 -10.60 -44.07
N PRO A 8 -19.23 -9.54 -43.29
CA PRO A 8 -18.52 -9.54 -42.02
C PRO A 8 -19.07 -8.49 -41.01
N ALA A 9 -18.22 -8.11 -40.07
CA ALA A 9 -18.19 -6.85 -39.30
C ALA A 9 -18.73 -6.94 -37.88
N LEU A 10 -17.85 -7.36 -36.97
CA LEU A 10 -17.76 -6.73 -35.67
C LEU A 10 -16.35 -6.17 -35.50
N VAL A 11 -16.28 -4.89 -35.89
CA VAL A 11 -15.53 -3.81 -35.24
C VAL A 11 -14.48 -4.28 -34.23
N GLY A 12 -13.21 -4.22 -34.63
CA GLY A 12 -12.11 -4.29 -33.69
C GLY A 12 -12.14 -3.08 -32.76
N VAL A 13 -12.48 -3.29 -31.50
CA VAL A 13 -12.22 -2.30 -30.45
C VAL A 13 -10.74 -2.41 -30.13
N ALA A 14 -9.95 -1.49 -30.69
CA ALA A 14 -8.59 -1.27 -30.22
C ALA A 14 -8.68 -0.68 -28.81
N ALA A 15 -8.45 -1.50 -27.79
CA ALA A 15 -8.22 -1.01 -26.44
C ALA A 15 -6.86 -0.28 -26.43
N ALA A 16 -6.90 1.05 -26.49
CA ALA A 16 -5.73 1.86 -26.22
C ALA A 16 -5.35 1.67 -24.75
N LEU A 17 -4.22 0.99 -24.49
CA LEU A 17 -3.59 0.99 -23.18
C LEU A 17 -3.13 2.42 -22.90
N ALA A 18 -3.89 3.15 -22.09
CA ALA A 18 -3.42 4.39 -21.50
C ALA A 18 -2.26 4.02 -20.54
N VAL A 19 -1.02 4.13 -21.02
CA VAL A 19 0.14 4.15 -20.15
C VAL A 19 0.03 5.44 -19.33
N GLY A 20 -0.47 5.31 -18.10
CA GLY A 20 -0.43 6.39 -17.14
C GLY A 20 1.02 6.86 -16.92
N PRO A 21 1.24 8.11 -16.49
CA PRO A 21 2.58 8.56 -16.14
C PRO A 21 3.18 7.60 -15.12
N PRO A 22 4.51 7.38 -15.11
CA PRO A 22 5.14 6.65 -14.02
C PRO A 22 4.79 7.42 -12.75
N VAL A 23 3.93 6.85 -11.93
CA VAL A 23 3.76 7.27 -10.53
C VAL A 23 5.19 7.21 -10.00
N GLY A 24 5.76 8.39 -9.72
CA GLY A 24 7.12 8.47 -9.21
C GLY A 24 7.23 7.51 -8.05
N ALA A 25 8.17 6.57 -8.12
CA ALA A 25 8.42 5.65 -7.03
C ALA A 25 8.65 6.52 -5.79
N GLU A 26 7.73 6.42 -4.82
CA GLU A 26 7.88 7.13 -3.57
C GLU A 26 9.19 6.64 -2.95
N THR A 27 10.19 7.53 -2.90
CA THR A 27 11.52 7.24 -2.33
C THR A 27 11.48 7.15 -0.80
N GLY A 28 10.28 7.11 -0.21
CA GLY A 28 10.06 6.92 1.22
C GLY A 28 10.01 5.44 1.57
N GLY A 29 10.53 5.08 2.74
CA GLY A 29 10.36 3.73 3.27
C GLY A 29 8.91 3.43 3.63
N ALA A 30 8.67 2.21 4.07
CA ALA A 30 7.35 1.74 4.42
C ALA A 30 6.84 2.38 5.73
N VAL A 31 5.51 2.48 5.85
CA VAL A 31 4.87 2.77 7.13
C VAL A 31 4.78 1.49 7.96
N ARG A 32 5.22 1.56 9.21
CA ARG A 32 5.17 0.47 10.19
C ARG A 32 4.34 0.90 11.39
N GLU A 33 3.34 0.12 11.77
CA GLU A 33 2.47 0.45 12.91
C GLU A 33 2.92 -0.29 14.17
N VAL A 34 2.95 0.44 15.29
CA VAL A 34 3.08 -0.12 16.64
C VAL A 34 1.85 0.29 17.44
N ALA A 35 1.07 -0.69 17.89
CA ALA A 35 -0.08 -0.47 18.74
C ALA A 35 0.35 -0.35 20.21
N MET A 36 -0.38 0.47 20.97
CA MET A 36 -0.24 0.61 22.43
C MET A 36 -1.54 0.21 23.13
N PRO A 37 -1.81 -1.10 23.32
CA PRO A 37 -2.91 -1.56 24.15
C PRO A 37 -2.49 -1.63 25.63
N GLY A 38 -3.22 -0.94 26.50
CA GLY A 38 -2.99 -0.95 27.94
C GLY A 38 -1.66 -0.31 28.32
N LYS A 39 -0.63 -1.12 28.58
CA LYS A 39 0.71 -0.66 28.97
C LYS A 39 1.81 -1.40 28.18
N ALA A 40 1.49 -1.83 26.98
CA ALA A 40 2.37 -2.63 26.12
C ALA A 40 2.58 -1.95 24.78
N TYR A 41 3.71 -2.24 24.12
CA TYR A 41 3.94 -1.98 22.70
C TYR A 41 3.78 -3.28 21.92
N VAL A 42 3.03 -3.25 20.82
CA VAL A 42 2.77 -4.43 19.98
C VAL A 42 3.02 -4.07 18.51
N PRO A 43 4.01 -4.68 17.83
CA PRO A 43 4.95 -5.66 18.37
C PRO A 43 5.95 -5.03 19.38
N HIS A 44 6.58 -5.87 20.21
CA HIS A 44 7.61 -5.42 21.16
C HIS A 44 8.96 -5.15 20.48
N GLU A 45 9.23 -5.85 19.38
CA GLU A 45 10.40 -5.66 18.52
C GLU A 45 9.92 -5.41 17.10
N LEU A 46 10.56 -4.47 16.40
CA LEU A 46 10.18 -4.07 15.06
C LEU A 46 11.43 -3.84 14.22
N ASP A 47 11.61 -4.67 13.19
CA ASP A 47 12.63 -4.43 12.16
C ASP A 47 12.15 -3.34 11.19
N VAL A 48 12.95 -2.27 11.11
CA VAL A 48 12.73 -1.13 10.23
C VAL A 48 13.88 -0.96 9.25
N LEU A 49 13.57 -0.58 8.03
CA LEU A 49 14.57 -0.22 7.03
C LEU A 49 14.82 1.30 7.06
N LEU A 50 15.97 1.70 6.52
CA LEU A 50 16.27 3.13 6.35
C LEU A 50 15.18 3.79 5.50
N GLY A 51 14.65 4.89 6.01
CA GLY A 51 13.57 5.65 5.39
C GLY A 51 12.16 5.22 5.80
N ASP A 52 12.00 4.11 6.54
CA ASP A 52 10.70 3.72 7.09
C ASP A 52 10.17 4.76 8.08
N THR A 53 8.85 4.89 8.15
CA THR A 53 8.16 5.71 9.15
C THR A 53 7.44 4.81 10.13
N VAL A 54 7.73 4.95 11.42
CA VAL A 54 7.00 4.23 12.48
C VAL A 54 5.84 5.10 12.97
N VAL A 55 4.65 4.51 13.04
CA VAL A 55 3.42 5.13 13.53
C VAL A 55 3.00 4.43 14.82
N TRP A 56 2.99 5.16 15.92
CA TRP A 56 2.52 4.66 17.21
C TRP A 56 1.04 5.00 17.40
N LYS A 57 0.23 3.98 17.68
CA LYS A 57 -1.21 4.12 17.83
C LYS A 57 -1.64 3.78 19.25
N ASN A 58 -2.11 4.79 19.97
CA ASN A 58 -2.81 4.57 21.23
C ASN A 58 -4.18 3.92 20.96
N GLN A 59 -4.41 2.75 21.55
CA GLN A 59 -5.66 2.00 21.39
C GLN A 59 -6.48 1.91 22.68
N ASP A 60 -6.12 2.69 23.70
CA ASP A 60 -6.87 2.76 24.96
C ASP A 60 -7.13 4.21 25.41
N MET A 61 -7.76 4.36 26.57
CA MET A 61 -8.20 5.65 27.12
C MET A 61 -7.09 6.39 27.89
N GLY A 62 -6.00 5.71 28.24
CA GLY A 62 -4.86 6.31 28.93
C GLY A 62 -3.97 7.07 27.95
N SER A 63 -3.36 8.16 28.40
CA SER A 63 -2.35 8.86 27.60
C SER A 63 -1.02 8.10 27.62
N HIS A 64 -0.40 7.95 26.45
CA HIS A 64 0.91 7.32 26.29
C HIS A 64 1.87 8.22 25.53
N THR A 65 3.15 8.05 25.80
CA THR A 65 4.25 8.69 25.07
C THR A 65 5.24 7.63 24.59
N VAL A 66 6.08 8.01 23.63
CA VAL A 66 7.21 7.19 23.17
C VAL A 66 8.47 8.00 23.40
N THR A 67 9.49 7.36 23.95
CA THR A 67 10.76 7.99 24.26
C THR A 67 11.88 7.11 23.72
N ALA A 68 12.78 7.70 22.94
CA ALA A 68 14.02 7.05 22.54
C ALA A 68 15.08 7.26 23.64
N GLY A 69 15.89 6.24 23.88
CA GLY A 69 17.10 6.34 24.71
C GLY A 69 18.33 6.65 23.86
N ASP A 70 19.41 7.05 24.53
CA ASP A 70 20.61 7.65 23.92
C ASP A 70 21.85 6.73 24.02
N ASP A 71 21.67 5.43 24.25
CA ASP A 71 22.75 4.46 24.57
C ASP A 71 24.01 4.56 23.68
#